data_AF-A0A090X6E7-F1
#
_entry.id   AF-A0A090X6E7-F1
#
_cell.length_a   1.000
_cell.length_b   1.000
_cell.length_c   1.000
_cell.angle_alpha   90.00
_cell.angle_beta   90.00
_cell.angle_gamma   90.00
#
_symmetry.space_group_name_H-M   'P 1'
#
loop_
_entity.id
_entity.type
_entity.pdbx_description
1 polymer ?
#
loop_
_entity_poly.entity_id
_entity_poly.type
_entity_poly.pdbx_seq_one_letter_code
_entity_poly.pdbx_strand_id
1 'polypeptide(L)'
;MMLIFWADGSFKNVLGSETWVESWQNGADGCATPVAPHDGSNPATFTYDNNVLTLNGLGAYIGLPKGTNTGELSNPADAPDFVTYNVSFIDNNTISVSIETGTGSGTFWQFKLERI
;
A
#
# COMPACT_ATOMS: atom_id res chain seq x y z
N MET A 1 -2.42 10.77 -4.38
CA MET A 1 -1.26 10.06 -3.81
C MET A 1 -0.30 9.73 -4.94
N MET A 2 1.01 9.81 -4.69
CA MET A 2 2.06 9.30 -5.58
C MET A 2 2.87 8.23 -4.85
N LEU A 3 3.25 7.18 -5.55
CA LEU A 3 4.14 6.13 -5.05
C LEU A 3 5.51 6.37 -5.66
N ILE A 4 6.53 6.53 -4.81
CA ILE A 4 7.90 6.72 -5.30
C ILE A 4 8.73 5.49 -4.97
N PHE A 5 9.35 4.93 -6.01
CA PHE A 5 10.30 3.83 -5.94
C PHE A 5 11.66 4.37 -6.41
N TRP A 6 12.63 4.47 -5.50
CA TRP A 6 13.96 4.97 -5.84
C TRP A 6 14.91 3.83 -6.25
N ALA A 7 15.93 4.17 -7.04
CA ALA A 7 16.93 3.19 -7.50
C ALA A 7 17.77 2.60 -6.37
N ASP A 8 17.82 3.25 -5.19
CA ASP A 8 18.49 2.75 -3.99
C ASP A 8 17.65 1.74 -3.18
N GLY A 9 16.42 1.44 -3.64
CA GLY A 9 15.49 0.54 -2.97
C GLY A 9 14.58 1.22 -1.94
N SER A 10 14.68 2.53 -1.74
CA SER A 10 13.75 3.28 -0.88
C SER A 10 12.34 3.33 -1.50
N PHE A 11 11.31 3.41 -0.65
CA PHE A 11 9.91 3.55 -1.04
C PHE A 11 9.20 4.63 -0.23
N LYS A 12 8.21 5.32 -0.83
CA LYS A 12 7.37 6.28 -0.11
C LYS A 12 5.97 6.41 -0.70
N ASN A 13 4.97 6.38 0.19
CA ASN A 13 3.65 6.94 -0.06
C ASN A 13 3.72 8.47 0.08
N VAL A 14 3.59 9.21 -1.02
CA VAL A 14 3.49 10.68 -0.99
C VAL A 14 2.02 11.08 -1.04
N LEU A 15 1.55 11.60 0.09
CA LEU A 15 0.18 12.04 0.32
C LEU A 15 0.10 13.57 0.30
N GLY A 16 -1.09 14.08 -0.01
CA GLY A 16 -1.40 15.51 0.13
C GLY A 16 -1.70 15.89 1.58
N SER A 17 -2.17 17.12 1.79
CA SER A 17 -2.66 17.55 3.11
C SER A 17 -3.92 16.83 3.56
N GLU A 18 -4.68 16.26 2.62
CA GLU A 18 -5.90 15.50 2.88
C GLU A 18 -5.92 14.21 2.06
N THR A 19 -6.61 13.21 2.60
CA THR A 19 -6.98 11.95 1.95
C THR A 19 -8.39 11.56 2.39
N TRP A 20 -9.02 10.63 1.67
CA TRP A 20 -10.17 9.92 2.23
C TRP A 20 -9.70 9.07 3.40
N VAL A 21 -10.25 9.33 4.57
CA VAL A 21 -10.03 8.57 5.79
C VAL A 21 -11.34 7.88 6.15
N GLU A 22 -11.24 6.62 6.53
CA GLU A 22 -12.39 5.84 6.98
C GLU A 22 -12.39 5.70 8.51
N SER A 23 -13.55 5.32 9.06
CA SER A 23 -13.80 5.15 10.48
C SER A 23 -12.85 4.18 11.16
N TRP A 24 -12.33 3.17 10.46
CA TRP A 24 -11.32 2.26 10.99
C TRP A 24 -10.00 2.96 11.30
N GLN A 25 -9.72 4.12 10.70
CA GLN A 25 -8.47 4.86 10.88
C GLN A 25 -8.54 5.85 12.05
N ASN A 26 -9.61 6.65 12.12
CA ASN A 26 -9.72 7.73 13.11
C ASN A 26 -11.14 7.93 13.68
N GLY A 27 -12.05 6.98 13.45
CA GLY A 27 -13.40 6.99 14.02
C GLY A 27 -14.47 7.69 13.17
N ALA A 28 -14.15 8.30 12.03
CA ALA A 28 -15.14 8.86 11.11
C ALA A 28 -14.73 8.74 9.63
N ASP A 29 -15.72 8.61 8.74
CA ASP A 29 -15.50 8.64 7.30
C ASP A 29 -15.49 10.09 6.78
N GLY A 30 -14.48 10.46 6.00
CA GLY A 30 -14.43 11.77 5.35
C GLY A 30 -13.03 12.19 4.88
N CYS A 31 -12.96 13.36 4.26
CA CYS A 31 -11.68 14.00 3.97
C CYS A 31 -11.02 14.46 5.28
N ALA A 32 -9.80 13.99 5.54
CA ALA A 32 -9.01 14.40 6.70
C ALA A 32 -7.51 14.25 6.40
N THR A 33 -6.68 14.70 7.35
CA THR A 33 -5.23 14.47 7.28
C THR A 33 -4.94 12.96 7.27
N PRO A 34 -3.94 12.50 6.49
CA PRO A 34 -3.48 11.11 6.55
C PRO A 34 -3.17 10.65 7.98
N VAL A 35 -3.45 9.37 8.26
CA VAL A 35 -3.39 8.79 9.60
C VAL A 35 -2.25 7.78 9.70
N ALA A 36 -1.34 7.98 10.65
CA ALA A 36 -0.27 7.03 10.96
C ALA A 36 -0.82 5.63 11.32
N PRO A 37 -0.13 4.54 10.91
CA PRO A 37 1.17 4.52 10.23
C PRO A 37 1.08 4.65 8.70
N HIS A 38 -0.13 4.83 8.14
CA HIS A 38 -0.37 4.89 6.69
C HIS A 38 -0.21 6.30 6.10
N ASP A 39 0.40 7.23 6.83
CA ASP A 39 0.56 8.63 6.43
C ASP A 39 1.84 8.89 5.61
N GLY A 40 2.64 7.85 5.36
CA GLY A 40 3.90 7.96 4.62
C GLY A 40 5.04 8.63 5.40
N SER A 41 4.89 8.77 6.73
CA SER A 41 5.93 9.30 7.62
C SER A 41 7.00 8.25 7.98
N ASN A 42 6.63 6.97 8.02
CA ASN A 42 7.55 5.88 8.32
C ASN A 42 8.52 5.62 7.15
N PRO A 43 9.80 5.32 7.44
CA PRO A 43 10.73 4.90 6.41
C PRO A 43 10.28 3.55 5.82
N ALA A 44 10.37 3.43 4.50
CA ALA A 44 10.04 2.19 3.81
C ALA A 44 11.04 1.90 2.68
N THR A 45 11.16 0.63 2.35
CA THR A 45 11.94 0.11 1.21
C THR A 45 11.09 -0.85 0.40
N PHE A 46 11.56 -1.20 -0.79
CA PHE A 46 10.94 -2.23 -1.60
C PHE A 46 11.96 -3.23 -2.13
N THR A 47 11.51 -4.47 -2.32
CA THR A 47 12.21 -5.48 -3.10
C THR A 47 11.27 -6.05 -4.15
N TYR A 48 11.81 -6.44 -5.30
CA TYR A 48 11.05 -7.09 -6.35
C TYR A 48 11.81 -8.30 -6.85
N ASP A 49 11.20 -9.48 -6.70
CA ASP A 49 11.74 -10.74 -7.19
C ASP A 49 10.59 -11.69 -7.57
N ASN A 50 10.77 -12.49 -8.63
CA ASN A 50 9.80 -13.50 -9.06
C ASN A 50 8.34 -13.02 -9.15
N ASN A 51 8.12 -11.83 -9.70
CA ASN A 51 6.81 -11.19 -9.82
C ASN A 51 6.13 -10.83 -8.49
N VAL A 52 6.89 -10.80 -7.39
CA VAL A 52 6.43 -10.38 -6.07
C VAL A 52 7.14 -9.09 -5.68
N LEU A 53 6.36 -8.04 -5.44
CA LEU A 53 6.81 -6.79 -4.86
C LEU A 53 6.55 -6.83 -3.36
N THR A 54 7.61 -6.70 -2.56
CA THR A 54 7.52 -6.58 -1.11
C THR A 54 7.81 -5.15 -0.73
N LEU A 55 6.89 -4.50 -0.01
CA LEU A 55 7.15 -3.24 0.68
C LEU A 55 7.50 -3.54 2.13
N ASN A 56 8.65 -3.08 2.59
CA ASN A 56 9.08 -3.18 3.98
C ASN A 56 8.97 -1.80 4.62
N GLY A 57 8.21 -1.69 5.70
CA GLY A 57 7.93 -0.44 6.39
C GLY A 57 6.52 -0.46 6.95
N LEU A 58 6.39 -0.22 8.25
CA LEU A 58 5.10 -0.21 8.95
C LEU A 58 4.13 0.78 8.29
N GLY A 59 3.01 0.25 7.80
CA GLY A 59 1.97 1.05 7.13
C GLY A 59 2.28 1.46 5.69
N ALA A 60 3.33 0.93 5.05
CA ALA A 60 3.56 1.09 3.62
C ALA A 60 2.53 0.29 2.80
N TYR A 61 2.01 0.85 1.71
CA TYR A 61 0.95 0.22 0.92
C TYR A 61 0.90 0.67 -0.53
N ILE A 62 0.18 -0.10 -1.36
CA ILE A 62 -0.21 0.26 -2.73
C ILE A 62 -1.73 0.34 -2.82
N GLY A 63 -2.23 1.42 -3.42
CA GLY A 63 -3.65 1.63 -3.65
C GLY A 63 -4.38 2.06 -2.38
N LEU A 64 -4.78 1.09 -1.55
CA LEU A 64 -5.57 1.32 -0.34
C LEU A 64 -4.83 0.77 0.91
N PRO A 65 -4.77 1.52 2.01
CA PRO A 65 -4.00 1.12 3.20
C PRO A 65 -4.65 0.00 4.02
N LYS A 66 -5.93 -0.29 3.79
CA LYS A 66 -6.71 -1.25 4.58
C LYS A 66 -6.35 -2.71 4.28
N GLY A 67 -6.00 -3.03 3.04
CA GLY A 67 -5.81 -4.42 2.59
C GLY A 67 -4.37 -4.89 2.81
N THR A 68 -4.18 -5.97 3.57
CA THR A 68 -2.88 -6.60 3.85
C THR A 68 -2.92 -8.10 3.53
N ASN A 69 -1.77 -8.77 3.53
CA ASN A 69 -1.72 -10.23 3.31
C ASN A 69 -2.36 -11.04 4.44
N THR A 70 -2.75 -10.41 5.56
CA THR A 70 -3.43 -11.06 6.70
C THR A 70 -4.93 -10.74 6.78
N GLY A 71 -5.41 -9.73 6.04
CA GLY A 71 -6.82 -9.40 5.95
C GLY A 71 -7.06 -7.92 5.66
N GLU A 72 -8.27 -7.46 5.95
CA GLU A 72 -8.57 -6.04 6.03
C GLU A 72 -8.35 -5.53 7.46
N LEU A 73 -7.64 -4.41 7.60
CA LEU A 73 -7.44 -3.75 8.89
C LEU A 73 -8.76 -3.16 9.43
N SER A 74 -8.93 -3.27 10.75
CA SER A 74 -9.97 -2.58 11.52
C SER A 74 -9.40 -1.55 12.50
N ASN A 75 -8.07 -1.53 12.66
CA ASN A 75 -7.32 -0.62 13.52
C ASN A 75 -5.95 -0.33 12.89
N PRO A 76 -5.46 0.93 12.84
CA PRO A 76 -4.15 1.25 12.26
C PRO A 76 -2.98 0.62 13.03
N ALA A 77 -3.16 0.31 14.31
CA ALA A 77 -2.13 -0.33 15.13
C ALA A 77 -1.81 -1.77 14.69
N ASP A 78 -2.70 -2.40 13.92
CA ASP A 78 -2.51 -3.76 13.41
C ASP A 78 -1.81 -3.80 12.04
N ALA A 79 -1.33 -2.65 11.55
CA ALA A 79 -0.57 -2.58 10.31
C ALA A 79 0.69 -3.48 10.40
N PRO A 80 0.97 -4.31 9.38
CA PRO A 80 2.15 -5.16 9.38
C PRO A 80 3.42 -4.36 9.04
N ASP A 81 4.58 -4.90 9.42
CA ASP A 81 5.89 -4.36 9.05
C ASP A 81 6.22 -4.52 7.55
N PHE A 82 5.51 -5.40 6.84
CA PHE A 82 5.65 -5.57 5.41
C PHE A 82 4.35 -6.04 4.76
N VAL A 83 4.23 -5.80 3.46
CA VAL A 83 3.13 -6.29 2.61
C VAL A 83 3.69 -6.75 1.26
N THR A 84 3.11 -7.79 0.68
CA THR A 84 3.50 -8.32 -0.62
C THR A 84 2.37 -8.22 -1.64
N TYR A 85 2.74 -7.89 -2.87
CA TYR A 85 1.86 -7.78 -4.02
C TYR A 85 2.38 -8.66 -5.14
N ASN A 86 1.49 -9.33 -5.87
CA ASN A 86 1.82 -9.91 -7.17
C ASN A 86 1.80 -8.82 -8.22
N VAL A 87 2.81 -8.79 -9.09
CA VAL A 87 2.97 -7.77 -10.13
C VAL A 87 3.01 -8.42 -11.50
N SER A 88 2.32 -7.83 -12.46
CA SER A 88 2.50 -8.12 -13.88
C SER A 88 2.74 -6.84 -14.67
N PHE A 89 3.72 -6.89 -15.56
CA PHE A 89 4.01 -5.79 -16.47
C PHE A 89 3.04 -5.84 -17.65
N ILE A 90 2.31 -4.75 -17.87
CA ILE A 90 1.42 -4.58 -19.02
C ILE A 90 2.22 -3.99 -20.18
N ASP A 91 3.00 -2.96 -19.89
CA ASP A 91 3.92 -2.30 -20.83
C ASP A 91 5.08 -1.62 -20.06
N ASN A 92 5.90 -0.82 -20.74
CA ASN A 92 7.08 -0.18 -20.15
C ASN A 92 6.77 0.86 -19.05
N ASN A 93 5.53 1.35 -18.98
CA ASN A 93 5.09 2.37 -18.02
C ASN A 93 3.97 1.87 -17.12
N THR A 94 3.37 0.72 -17.41
CA THR A 94 2.16 0.26 -16.75
C THR A 94 2.36 -1.10 -16.11
N ILE A 95 2.01 -1.20 -14.82
CA ILE A 95 1.94 -2.47 -14.10
C ILE A 95 0.54 -2.71 -13.57
N SER A 96 0.14 -3.98 -13.53
CA SER A 96 -0.96 -4.46 -12.71
C SER A 96 -0.38 -5.03 -11.42
N VAL A 97 -0.98 -4.68 -10.30
CA VAL A 97 -0.57 -5.11 -8.97
C VAL A 97 -1.79 -5.68 -8.26
N SER A 98 -1.64 -6.83 -7.61
CA SER A 98 -2.71 -7.47 -6.87
C SER A 98 -2.24 -7.94 -5.50
N ILE A 99 -3.16 -7.91 -4.55
CA ILE A 99 -2.99 -8.47 -3.21
C ILE A 99 -4.20 -9.34 -2.89
N GLU A 100 -3.95 -10.50 -2.29
CA GLU A 100 -5.01 -11.27 -1.64
C GLU A 100 -5.13 -10.77 -0.19
N THR A 101 -6.27 -10.15 0.13
CA THR A 101 -6.50 -9.58 1.46
C THR A 101 -6.79 -10.70 2.45
N GLY A 102 -5.76 -11.12 3.17
CA GLY A 102 -5.76 -12.41 3.87
C GLY A 102 -5.45 -13.55 2.91
N THR A 103 -4.21 -14.03 2.96
CA THR A 103 -3.72 -15.10 2.09
C THR A 103 -4.57 -16.36 2.24
N GLY A 104 -5.08 -16.89 1.14
CA GLY A 104 -6.02 -18.01 1.11
C GLY A 104 -7.49 -17.63 1.36
N SER A 105 -7.84 -16.34 1.45
CA SER A 105 -9.24 -15.90 1.60
C SER A 105 -10.05 -15.93 0.30
N GLY A 106 -9.39 -15.92 -0.86
CA GLY A 106 -10.02 -15.75 -2.17
C GLY A 106 -10.48 -14.31 -2.48
N THR A 107 -10.20 -13.34 -1.61
CA THR A 107 -10.54 -11.93 -1.82
C THR A 107 -9.34 -11.16 -2.35
N PHE A 108 -9.47 -10.58 -3.55
CA PHE A 108 -8.36 -9.91 -4.24
C PHE A 108 -8.67 -8.46 -4.50
N TRP A 109 -7.71 -7.60 -4.17
CA TRP A 109 -7.72 -6.20 -4.59
C TRP A 109 -6.68 -6.02 -5.69
N GLN A 110 -7.04 -5.25 -6.71
CA GLN A 110 -6.23 -5.07 -7.90
C GLN A 110 -6.14 -3.59 -8.24
N PHE A 111 -4.94 -3.13 -8.55
CA PHE A 111 -4.68 -1.77 -8.97
C PHE A 111 -3.85 -1.77 -10.24
N LYS A 112 -4.07 -0.75 -11.06
CA LYS A 112 -3.24 -0.46 -12.22
C LYS A 112 -2.42 0.78 -11.88
N LEU A 113 -1.10 0.67 -11.96
CA LEU A 113 -0.19 1.78 -11.72
C LEU A 113 0.45 2.19 -13.05
N GLU A 114 0.50 3.49 -13.27
CA GLU A 114 1.15 4.10 -14.43
C GLU A 114 2.31 4.98 -13.95
N ARG A 115 3.47 4.83 -14.57
CA ARG A 115 4.64 5.64 -14.34
C ARG A 115 4.45 7.01 -15.00
N ILE A 116 4.61 8.07 -14.21
CA ILE A 116 4.56 9.48 -14.64
C ILE A 116 5.91 10.15 -14.58
#